data_AF-A0A7C9AVU2-F1
#
_entry.id   AF-A0A7C9AVU2-F1
#
_cell.length_a   1.000
_cell.length_b   1.000
_cell.length_c   1.000
_cell.angle_alpha   90.00
_cell.angle_beta   90.00
_cell.angle_gamma   90.00
#
_symmetry.space_group_name_H-M   'P 1'
#
loop_
_entity.id
_entity.type
_entity.pdbx_description
1 polymer ?
#
loop_
_entity_poly.entity_id
_entity_poly.type
_entity_poly.pdbx_seq_one_letter_code
_entity_poly.pdbx_strand_id
1 'polypeptide(L)'
;IVDCEGLESLSNAGKREGEGEQNDGLPWRCLGHNLRSLVLRKLPKLVNLPKGICYLIALESLDIVDCEGLESLSNAGKREGEGEQNDGLPWRCLGHNLRELNLYGLPKLFNLPKGMRYLTALKSLDVSSCPALESLPESMRELTSLEELRIGNCSDSLKERCRKNTGEDWPNIQHIHRIFIW
;
A
#
# COMPACT_ATOMS: atom_id res chain seq x y z
N ILE A 1 3.61 -14.29 10.07
CA ILE A 1 2.45 -13.54 9.57
C ILE A 1 1.82 -12.87 10.79
N VAL A 2 1.61 -11.56 10.75
CA VAL A 2 0.82 -10.84 11.76
C VAL A 2 -0.47 -10.41 11.09
N ASP A 3 -1.61 -10.83 11.64
CA ASP A 3 -2.94 -10.43 11.16
C ASP A 3 -3.59 -9.51 12.20
N CYS A 4 -3.93 -8.31 11.76
CA CYS A 4 -4.46 -7.22 12.56
C CYS A 4 -5.99 -7.09 12.42
N GLU A 5 -6.73 -8.19 12.39
CA GLU A 5 -8.18 -8.15 12.22
C GLU A 5 -8.90 -7.42 13.37
N GLY A 6 -9.73 -6.42 13.04
CA GLY A 6 -10.66 -5.79 13.97
C GLY A 6 -10.01 -4.89 15.03
N LEU A 7 -8.72 -4.58 14.91
CA LEU A 7 -8.07 -3.63 15.81
C LEU A 7 -8.66 -2.22 15.62
N GLU A 8 -8.95 -1.54 16.72
CA GLU A 8 -9.42 -0.16 16.64
C GLU A 8 -8.35 0.80 16.11
N SER A 9 -7.06 0.48 16.30
CA SER A 9 -5.95 1.31 15.85
C SER A 9 -4.66 0.52 15.70
N LEU A 10 -3.87 0.84 14.68
CA LEU A 10 -2.51 0.31 14.48
C LEU A 10 -1.47 0.89 15.44
N SER A 11 -1.82 1.90 16.23
CA SER A 11 -1.00 2.34 17.37
C SER A 11 -0.85 1.25 18.44
N ASN A 12 -1.77 0.29 18.49
CA ASN A 12 -1.79 -0.78 19.48
C ASN A 12 -1.39 -2.16 18.91
N ALA A 13 -1.21 -2.27 17.59
CA ALA A 13 -0.80 -3.52 16.95
C ALA A 13 0.62 -3.92 17.41
N GLY A 14 0.70 -4.93 18.28
CA GLY A 14 1.96 -5.43 18.87
C GLY A 14 2.20 -5.07 20.34
N LYS A 15 1.26 -4.42 21.04
CA LYS A 15 1.32 -4.28 22.51
C LYS A 15 0.84 -5.56 23.21
N ARG A 16 1.55 -6.02 24.24
CA ARG A 16 0.95 -6.89 25.27
C ARG A 16 0.00 -6.04 26.12
N GLU A 17 -1.12 -6.60 26.54
CA GLU A 17 -2.09 -5.91 27.41
C GLU A 17 -1.37 -5.32 28.65
N GLY A 18 -1.40 -4.00 28.82
CA GLY A 18 -0.87 -3.31 30.02
C GLY A 18 0.06 -2.11 29.80
N GLU A 19 0.51 -1.79 28.59
CA GLU A 19 1.46 -0.67 28.38
C GLU A 19 0.82 0.62 27.82
N GLY A 20 1.05 1.72 28.53
CA GLY A 20 0.40 3.04 28.33
C GLY A 20 0.57 3.72 26.97
N GLU A 21 -0.29 4.71 26.73
CA GLU A 21 -0.50 5.45 25.49
C GLU A 21 0.56 6.54 25.24
N GLN A 22 1.83 6.17 25.02
CA GLN A 22 2.85 7.16 24.63
C GLN A 22 4.04 6.48 23.96
N ASN A 23 3.83 5.79 22.85
CA ASN A 23 4.92 5.33 21.98
C ASN A 23 4.39 4.99 20.58
N ASP A 24 4.48 5.96 19.67
CA ASP A 24 3.90 5.99 18.33
C ASP A 24 4.62 5.10 17.29
N GLY A 25 5.66 4.34 17.70
CA GLY A 25 6.38 3.45 16.79
C GLY A 25 7.06 2.22 17.41
N LEU A 26 7.05 2.06 18.74
CA LEU A 26 7.74 0.94 19.40
C LEU A 26 7.26 -0.46 18.99
N PRO A 27 5.95 -0.73 18.81
CA PRO A 27 5.49 -2.09 18.50
C PRO A 27 6.10 -2.64 17.20
N TRP A 28 6.25 -1.77 16.19
CA TRP A 28 6.78 -2.12 14.88
C TRP A 28 8.30 -2.31 14.88
N ARG A 29 9.04 -1.57 15.73
CA ARG A 29 10.50 -1.70 15.85
C ARG A 29 10.93 -3.09 16.32
N CYS A 30 10.18 -3.69 17.24
CA CYS A 30 10.45 -5.04 17.74
C CYS A 30 10.24 -6.12 16.67
N LEU A 31 9.31 -5.88 15.75
CA LEU A 31 8.97 -6.80 14.66
C LEU A 31 9.86 -6.63 13.42
N GLY A 32 10.64 -5.54 13.36
CA GLY A 32 11.27 -5.05 12.14
C GLY A 32 12.17 -6.02 11.38
N HIS A 33 12.88 -6.88 12.10
CA HIS A 33 13.86 -7.82 11.52
C HIS A 33 13.29 -9.22 11.24
N ASN A 34 12.11 -9.57 11.75
CA ASN A 34 11.54 -10.92 11.62
C ASN A 34 10.23 -10.95 10.86
N LEU A 35 9.49 -9.85 10.81
CA LEU A 35 8.18 -9.82 10.20
C LEU A 35 8.27 -9.79 8.69
N ARG A 36 7.94 -10.92 8.05
CA ARG A 36 7.93 -11.07 6.58
C ARG A 36 6.56 -10.84 5.94
N SER A 37 5.47 -10.98 6.70
CA SER A 37 4.13 -10.80 6.16
C SER A 37 3.23 -10.16 7.20
N LEU A 38 2.53 -9.11 6.79
CA LEU A 38 1.62 -8.29 7.58
C LEU A 38 0.29 -8.17 6.86
N VAL A 39 -0.80 -8.50 7.56
CA VAL A 39 -2.17 -8.39 7.08
C VAL A 39 -2.91 -7.37 7.93
N LEU A 40 -3.49 -6.36 7.29
CA LEU A 40 -4.29 -5.30 7.88
C LEU A 40 -5.74 -5.52 7.46
N ARG A 41 -6.60 -6.05 8.35
CA ARG A 41 -7.97 -6.45 8.01
C ARG A 41 -9.01 -5.72 8.84
N LYS A 42 -10.06 -5.18 8.19
CA LYS A 42 -11.24 -4.58 8.86
C LYS A 42 -10.86 -3.55 9.94
N LEU A 43 -10.02 -2.59 9.57
CA LEU A 43 -9.56 -1.54 10.48
C LEU A 43 -10.37 -0.26 10.26
N PRO A 44 -11.38 0.06 11.09
CA PRO A 44 -12.31 1.15 10.82
C PRO A 44 -11.70 2.55 10.96
N LYS A 45 -10.68 2.71 11.82
CA LYS A 45 -9.98 3.99 12.01
C LYS A 45 -8.74 4.14 11.12
N LEU A 46 -8.44 3.17 10.26
CA LEU A 46 -7.27 3.24 9.40
C LEU A 46 -7.55 4.16 8.21
N VAL A 47 -7.15 5.43 8.34
CA VAL A 47 -7.27 6.41 7.25
C VAL A 47 -6.00 6.47 6.40
N ASN A 48 -4.84 6.22 7.01
CA ASN A 48 -3.54 6.21 6.34
C ASN A 48 -2.65 5.09 6.90
N LEU A 49 -1.66 4.66 6.11
CA LEU A 49 -0.66 3.70 6.54
C LEU A 49 0.22 4.28 7.69
N PRO A 50 0.39 3.57 8.82
CA PRO A 50 1.13 4.08 9.97
C PRO A 50 2.61 4.22 9.65
N LYS A 51 3.22 5.34 10.10
CA LYS A 51 4.66 5.60 9.92
C LYS A 51 5.54 4.46 10.42
N GLY A 52 5.14 3.77 11.49
CA GLY A 52 5.89 2.67 12.09
C GLY A 52 6.13 1.47 11.16
N ILE A 53 5.38 1.32 10.08
CA ILE A 53 5.64 0.28 9.06
C ILE A 53 7.02 0.44 8.42
N CYS A 54 7.62 1.63 8.46
CA CYS A 54 8.99 1.85 7.99
C CYS A 54 10.03 1.02 8.76
N TYR A 55 9.73 0.56 9.97
CA TYR A 55 10.64 -0.29 10.74
C TYR A 55 10.61 -1.76 10.29
N LEU A 56 9.63 -2.15 9.48
CA LEU A 56 9.45 -3.51 8.97
C LEU A 56 10.35 -3.79 7.77
N ILE A 57 11.66 -3.61 7.96
CA ILE A 57 12.65 -3.73 6.90
C ILE A 57 12.73 -5.13 6.29
N ALA A 58 12.29 -6.17 7.00
CA ALA A 58 12.25 -7.55 6.52
C ALA A 58 10.92 -7.96 5.85
N LEU A 59 9.97 -7.02 5.68
CA LEU A 59 8.64 -7.31 5.16
C LEU A 59 8.70 -7.65 3.67
N GLU A 60 8.10 -8.78 3.32
CA GLU A 60 8.01 -9.31 1.95
C GLU A 60 6.58 -9.23 1.41
N SER A 61 5.57 -9.32 2.27
CA SER A 61 4.15 -9.27 1.90
C SER A 61 3.39 -8.29 2.79
N LEU A 62 2.63 -7.40 2.17
CA LEU A 62 1.71 -6.48 2.83
C LEU A 62 0.32 -6.61 2.22
N ASP A 63 -0.64 -7.02 3.04
CA ASP A 63 -2.03 -7.16 2.62
C ASP A 63 -2.88 -6.16 3.40
N ILE A 64 -3.72 -5.39 2.69
CA ILE A 64 -4.68 -4.46 3.29
C ILE A 64 -6.06 -4.82 2.76
N VAL A 65 -6.94 -5.24 3.66
CA VAL A 65 -8.19 -5.92 3.36
C VAL A 65 -9.34 -5.26 4.13
N ASP A 66 -10.41 -4.90 3.43
CA ASP A 66 -11.65 -4.37 4.03
C ASP A 66 -11.43 -3.16 4.96
N CYS A 67 -10.46 -2.29 4.63
CA CYS A 67 -10.19 -1.07 5.38
C CYS A 67 -11.00 0.11 4.80
N GLU A 68 -12.27 0.20 5.18
CA GLU A 68 -13.23 1.17 4.62
C GLU A 68 -12.86 2.64 4.79
N GLY A 69 -12.09 2.95 5.84
CA GLY A 69 -11.64 4.31 6.13
C GLY A 69 -10.41 4.75 5.33
N LEU A 70 -9.73 3.84 4.62
CA LEU A 70 -8.43 4.11 4.03
C LEU A 70 -8.58 4.95 2.77
N GLU A 71 -8.19 6.21 2.88
CA GLU A 71 -8.27 7.18 1.79
C GLU A 71 -6.94 7.29 1.03
N SER A 72 -5.82 7.13 1.74
CA SER A 72 -4.50 7.18 1.13
C SER A 72 -3.53 6.20 1.76
N LEU A 73 -2.65 5.66 0.93
CA LEU A 73 -1.47 4.93 1.39
C LEU A 73 -0.25 5.86 1.62
N SER A 74 -0.41 7.16 1.38
CA SER A 74 0.59 8.18 1.73
C SER A 74 0.35 8.73 3.13
N ASN A 75 1.41 8.97 3.90
CA ASN A 75 1.32 9.78 5.11
C ASN A 75 1.54 11.28 4.80
N ALA A 76 0.86 11.81 3.78
CA ALA A 76 0.87 13.22 3.49
C ALA A 76 -0.04 13.92 4.51
N GLY A 77 0.52 14.32 5.65
CA GLY A 77 -0.13 15.32 6.49
C GLY A 77 -0.35 16.56 5.64
N LYS A 78 -1.59 17.03 5.52
CA LYS A 78 -1.92 18.31 4.86
C LYS A 78 -1.15 19.43 5.55
N ARG A 79 0.04 19.77 5.06
CA ARG A 79 0.72 21.03 5.34
C ARG A 79 0.99 21.66 3.99
N GLU A 80 0.15 22.63 3.66
CA GLU A 80 0.34 23.52 2.54
C GLU A 80 1.69 24.22 2.73
N GLY A 81 2.62 24.07 1.77
CA GLY A 81 3.82 24.91 1.68
C GLY A 81 5.18 24.21 1.81
N GLU A 82 5.27 22.90 2.06
CA GLU A 82 6.55 22.18 2.07
C GLU A 82 6.63 21.20 0.89
N GLY A 83 7.73 21.28 0.12
CA GLY A 83 7.93 20.56 -1.14
C GLY A 83 7.76 19.04 -1.05
N GLU A 84 7.58 18.43 -2.22
CA GLU A 84 7.22 17.05 -2.58
C GLU A 84 8.16 15.94 -2.03
N GLN A 85 8.56 15.94 -0.76
CA GLN A 85 9.66 15.10 -0.26
C GLN A 85 9.23 14.02 0.76
N ASN A 86 7.95 13.99 1.18
CA ASN A 86 7.47 13.05 2.22
C ASN A 86 6.48 11.98 1.73
N ASP A 87 6.15 11.94 0.44
CA ASP A 87 5.17 10.99 -0.15
C ASP A 87 5.65 9.53 -0.16
N GLY A 88 6.96 9.30 0.03
CA GLY A 88 7.59 7.98 -0.04
C GLY A 88 8.05 7.36 1.27
N LEU A 89 7.89 8.01 2.43
CA LEU A 89 8.52 7.55 3.67
C LEU A 89 8.26 6.08 4.05
N PRO A 90 7.01 5.55 4.05
CA PRO A 90 6.81 4.14 4.36
C PRO A 90 7.37 3.21 3.27
N TRP A 91 7.23 3.61 2.00
CA TRP A 91 7.62 2.78 0.84
C TRP A 91 9.13 2.71 0.63
N ARG A 92 9.88 3.77 0.96
CA ARG A 92 11.35 3.77 0.91
C ARG A 92 11.97 2.69 1.77
N CYS A 93 11.42 2.49 2.96
CA CYS A 93 11.97 1.54 3.92
C CYS A 93 11.60 0.09 3.59
N LEU A 94 10.43 -0.12 2.99
CA LEU A 94 9.99 -1.44 2.51
C LEU A 94 10.63 -1.83 1.17
N GLY A 95 11.20 -0.86 0.47
CA GLY A 95 11.49 -0.93 -0.96
C GLY A 95 12.42 -2.04 -1.43
N HIS A 96 13.27 -2.55 -0.55
CA HIS A 96 14.26 -3.58 -0.88
C HIS A 96 13.78 -5.01 -0.64
N ASN A 97 12.70 -5.22 0.12
CA ASN A 97 12.26 -6.55 0.51
C ASN A 97 10.81 -6.85 0.15
N LEU A 98 9.95 -5.83 0.02
CA LEU A 98 8.54 -6.04 -0.29
C LEU A 98 8.38 -6.60 -1.72
N ARG A 99 7.83 -7.81 -1.81
CA ARG A 99 7.59 -8.56 -3.04
C ARG A 99 6.12 -8.57 -3.43
N GLU A 100 5.24 -8.52 -2.45
CA GLU A 100 3.80 -8.65 -2.64
C GLU A 100 3.08 -7.51 -1.92
N LEU A 101 2.22 -6.81 -2.65
CA LEU A 101 1.33 -5.79 -2.11
C LEU A 101 -0.09 -6.09 -2.59
N ASN A 102 -0.99 -6.41 -1.66
CA ASN A 102 -2.38 -6.73 -1.95
C ASN A 102 -3.30 -5.70 -1.30
N LEU A 103 -4.14 -5.06 -2.11
CA LEU A 103 -5.07 -4.01 -1.72
C LEU A 103 -6.48 -4.47 -2.09
N TYR A 104 -7.25 -4.92 -1.10
CA TYR A 104 -8.57 -5.51 -1.30
C TYR A 104 -9.65 -4.79 -0.51
N GLY A 105 -10.76 -4.45 -1.17
CA GLY A 105 -11.95 -3.92 -0.48
C GLY A 105 -11.70 -2.55 0.15
N LEU A 106 -11.15 -1.62 -0.63
CA LEU A 106 -10.80 -0.26 -0.17
C LEU A 106 -11.69 0.77 -0.89
N PRO A 107 -12.92 1.01 -0.39
CA PRO A 107 -13.93 1.82 -1.07
C PRO A 107 -13.55 3.30 -1.23
N LYS A 108 -12.66 3.82 -0.38
CA LYS A 108 -12.22 5.21 -0.38
C LYS A 108 -10.83 5.44 -0.99
N LEU A 109 -10.13 4.38 -1.37
CA LEU A 109 -8.80 4.50 -1.96
C LEU A 109 -8.93 5.05 -3.38
N PHE A 110 -8.62 6.33 -3.55
CA PHE A 110 -8.79 7.02 -4.83
C PHE A 110 -7.50 7.13 -5.65
N ASN A 111 -6.34 6.95 -5.02
CA ASN A 111 -5.06 6.95 -5.70
C ASN A 111 -4.03 6.03 -5.03
N LEU A 112 -3.10 5.51 -5.85
CA LEU A 112 -1.88 4.89 -5.33
C LEU A 112 -0.79 5.97 -5.16
N PRO A 113 0.05 5.87 -4.11
CA PRO A 113 1.01 6.90 -3.79
C PRO A 113 2.22 6.84 -4.75
N LYS A 114 2.69 8.01 -5.20
CA LYS A 114 3.91 8.14 -6.02
C LYS A 114 5.16 7.55 -5.34
N GLY A 115 5.14 7.46 -4.01
CA GLY A 115 6.14 6.79 -3.20
C GLY A 115 6.32 5.30 -3.51
N MET A 116 5.36 4.64 -4.18
CA MET A 116 5.53 3.24 -4.60
C MET A 116 6.73 3.04 -5.53
N ARG A 117 7.24 4.09 -6.19
CA ARG A 117 8.48 4.03 -6.99
C ARG A 117 9.67 3.39 -6.27
N TYR A 118 9.69 3.46 -4.94
CA TYR A 118 10.77 2.92 -4.13
C TYR A 118 10.69 1.39 -3.94
N LEU A 119 9.57 0.76 -4.32
CA LEU A 119 9.33 -0.68 -4.22
C LEU A 119 10.07 -1.48 -5.30
N THR A 120 11.39 -1.35 -5.33
CA THR A 120 12.27 -1.96 -6.34
C THR A 120 12.29 -3.49 -6.31
N ALA A 121 11.87 -4.13 -5.22
CA ALA A 121 11.76 -5.59 -5.10
C ALA A 121 10.35 -6.16 -5.37
N LEU A 122 9.37 -5.29 -5.66
CA LEU A 122 7.97 -5.70 -5.80
C LEU A 122 7.79 -6.56 -7.05
N LYS A 123 7.19 -7.74 -6.88
CA LYS A 123 6.92 -8.74 -7.93
C LYS A 123 5.44 -8.86 -8.25
N SER A 124 4.57 -8.67 -7.26
CA SER A 124 3.12 -8.78 -7.43
C SER A 124 2.41 -7.60 -6.78
N LEU A 125 1.51 -6.98 -7.55
CA LEU A 125 0.57 -5.97 -7.08
C LEU A 125 -0.84 -6.41 -7.42
N ASP A 126 -1.68 -6.59 -6.40
CA ASP A 126 -3.11 -6.84 -6.55
C ASP A 126 -3.90 -5.65 -6.01
N VAL A 127 -4.77 -5.09 -6.84
CA VAL A 127 -5.72 -4.05 -6.44
C VAL A 127 -7.11 -4.52 -6.84
N SER A 128 -7.91 -4.90 -5.86
CA SER A 128 -9.20 -5.54 -6.09
C SER A 128 -10.30 -4.93 -5.22
N SER A 129 -11.48 -4.73 -5.79
CA SER A 129 -12.63 -4.14 -5.08
C SER A 129 -12.33 -2.73 -4.51
N CYS A 130 -11.63 -1.90 -5.28
CA CYS A 130 -11.33 -0.51 -4.96
C CYS A 130 -12.07 0.43 -5.93
N PRO A 131 -13.38 0.70 -5.71
CA PRO A 131 -14.24 1.42 -6.66
C PRO A 131 -13.90 2.90 -6.85
N ALA A 132 -13.25 3.55 -5.88
CA ALA A 132 -12.85 4.96 -5.98
C ALA A 132 -11.52 5.17 -6.74
N LEU A 133 -10.76 4.10 -7.02
CA LEU A 133 -9.48 4.21 -7.71
C LEU A 133 -9.73 4.46 -9.19
N GLU A 134 -9.39 5.64 -9.68
CA GLU A 134 -9.68 6.08 -11.05
C GLU A 134 -8.46 6.04 -11.99
N SER A 135 -7.24 6.09 -11.46
CA SER A 135 -6.01 6.09 -12.26
C SER A 135 -4.84 5.44 -11.55
N LEU A 136 -3.82 5.05 -12.32
CA LEU A 136 -2.54 4.60 -11.81
C LEU A 136 -1.51 5.75 -11.82
N PRO A 137 -0.63 5.84 -10.82
CA PRO A 137 0.42 6.85 -10.80
C PRO A 137 1.47 6.56 -11.88
N GLU A 138 2.06 7.60 -12.47
CA GLU A 138 3.13 7.45 -13.46
C GLU A 138 4.31 6.64 -12.95
N SER A 139 4.55 6.66 -11.63
CA SER A 139 5.61 5.88 -10.95
C SER A 139 5.48 4.37 -11.12
N MET A 140 4.35 3.85 -11.61
CA MET A 140 4.23 2.43 -11.97
C MET A 140 5.30 1.99 -12.98
N ARG A 141 5.74 2.89 -13.86
CA ARG A 141 6.83 2.61 -14.82
C ARG A 141 8.20 2.37 -14.16
N GLU A 142 8.36 2.83 -12.92
CA GLU A 142 9.59 2.67 -12.13
C GLU A 142 9.64 1.32 -11.40
N LEU A 143 8.52 0.59 -11.33
CA LEU A 143 8.42 -0.75 -10.76
C LEU A 143 8.95 -1.81 -11.73
N THR A 144 10.27 -1.79 -11.97
CA THR A 144 10.91 -2.63 -13.00
C THR A 144 10.96 -4.12 -12.64
N SER A 145 10.85 -4.47 -11.36
CA SER A 145 10.80 -5.87 -10.90
C SER A 145 9.38 -6.46 -10.90
N LEU A 146 8.36 -5.65 -11.22
CA LEU A 146 6.96 -6.07 -11.15
C LEU A 146 6.65 -7.08 -12.27
N GLU A 147 6.35 -8.31 -11.87
CA GLU A 147 6.07 -9.42 -12.77
C GLU A 147 4.56 -9.55 -13.04
N GLU A 148 3.75 -9.17 -12.05
CA GLU A 148 2.30 -9.36 -12.07
C GLU A 148 1.52 -8.16 -11.52
N LEU A 149 0.50 -7.73 -12.27
CA LEU A 149 -0.48 -6.72 -11.90
C LEU A 149 -1.89 -7.30 -12.06
N ARG A 150 -2.68 -7.26 -10.98
CA ARG A 150 -4.09 -7.62 -10.98
C ARG A 150 -4.93 -6.39 -10.61
N ILE A 151 -5.93 -6.09 -11.43
CA ILE A 151 -6.93 -5.04 -11.18
C ILE A 151 -8.32 -5.66 -11.34
N GLY A 152 -9.03 -5.86 -10.24
CA GLY A 152 -10.35 -6.51 -10.25
C GLY A 152 -11.41 -5.66 -9.59
N ASN A 153 -12.62 -5.58 -10.14
CA ASN A 153 -13.76 -4.89 -9.48
C ASN A 153 -13.43 -3.44 -9.03
N CYS A 154 -12.58 -2.73 -9.78
CA CYS A 154 -12.30 -1.30 -9.60
C CYS A 154 -13.20 -0.44 -10.50
N SER A 155 -12.97 0.88 -10.54
CA SER A 155 -13.74 1.78 -11.42
C SER A 155 -13.58 1.43 -12.90
N ASP A 156 -14.66 1.64 -13.68
CA ASP A 156 -14.61 1.45 -15.14
C ASP A 156 -13.62 2.43 -15.79
N SER A 157 -13.49 3.64 -15.24
CA SER A 157 -12.49 4.64 -15.64
C SER A 157 -11.07 4.06 -15.57
N LEU A 158 -10.72 3.39 -14.47
CA LEU A 158 -9.40 2.76 -14.31
C LEU A 158 -9.18 1.64 -15.32
N LYS A 159 -10.21 0.81 -15.55
CA LYS A 159 -10.14 -0.29 -16.54
C LYS A 159 -9.89 0.26 -17.95
N GLU A 160 -10.58 1.34 -18.33
CA GLU A 160 -10.37 2.00 -19.63
C GLU A 160 -8.99 2.66 -19.75
N ARG A 161 -8.51 3.32 -18.68
CA ARG A 161 -7.16 3.89 -18.65
C ARG A 161 -6.07 2.83 -18.72
N CYS A 162 -6.30 1.64 -18.18
CA CYS A 162 -5.35 0.53 -18.27
C CYS A 162 -5.53 -0.33 -19.54
N ARG A 163 -6.44 0.05 -20.45
CA ARG A 163 -6.75 -0.74 -21.65
C ARG A 163 -5.52 -0.93 -22.53
N LYS A 164 -5.22 -2.19 -22.85
CA LYS A 164 -4.03 -2.58 -23.63
C LYS A 164 -3.88 -1.77 -24.92
N ASN A 165 -2.71 -1.15 -25.10
CA ASN A 165 -2.28 -0.34 -26.25
C ASN A 165 -3.01 0.99 -26.49
N THR A 166 -4.08 1.30 -25.74
CA THR A 166 -4.93 2.47 -26.02
C THR A 166 -5.26 3.31 -24.80
N GLY A 167 -5.16 2.72 -23.61
CA GLY A 167 -5.44 3.40 -22.35
C GLY A 167 -4.30 4.34 -21.96
N GLU A 168 -4.65 5.44 -21.32
CA GLU A 168 -3.70 6.49 -20.90
C GLU A 168 -2.64 6.00 -19.91
N ASP A 169 -3.00 5.05 -19.04
CA ASP A 169 -2.11 4.47 -18.04
C ASP A 169 -1.35 3.24 -18.59
N TRP A 170 -1.71 2.73 -19.78
CA TRP A 170 -1.05 1.58 -20.39
C TRP A 170 0.48 1.73 -20.52
N PRO A 171 1.03 2.88 -20.94
CA PRO A 171 2.48 3.07 -21.03
C PRO A 171 3.21 2.91 -19.68
N ASN A 172 2.51 3.08 -18.57
CA ASN A 172 3.05 2.94 -17.22
C ASN A 172 3.08 1.49 -16.72
N ILE A 173 2.36 0.58 -17.39
CA ILE A 173 2.23 -0.83 -16.97
C ILE A 173 2.65 -1.83 -18.07
N GLN A 174 2.89 -1.37 -19.29
CA GLN A 174 3.22 -2.23 -20.45
C GLN A 174 4.49 -3.07 -20.27
N HIS A 175 5.39 -2.71 -19.36
CA HIS A 175 6.60 -3.47 -19.05
C HIS A 175 6.33 -4.70 -18.17
N ILE A 176 5.13 -4.82 -17.60
CA ILE A 176 4.72 -5.92 -16.72
C ILE A 176 4.30 -7.12 -17.57
N HIS A 177 4.82 -8.30 -17.25
CA HIS A 177 4.63 -9.51 -18.05
C HIS A 177 3.22 -10.10 -17.93
N ARG A 178 2.60 -10.00 -16.75
CA ARG A 178 1.29 -10.58 -16.44
C ARG A 178 0.35 -9.48 -15.95
N ILE A 179 -0.57 -9.06 -16.80
CA ILE A 179 -1.57 -8.04 -16.48
C ILE A 179 -2.94 -8.67 -16.60
N PHE A 180 -3.69 -8.64 -15.50
CA PHE A 180 -5.05 -9.15 -15.43
C PHE A 180 -5.98 -8.02 -14.99
N ILE A 181 -6.98 -7.72 -15.80
CA ILE A 181 -7.96 -6.66 -15.53
C ILE A 181 -9.35 -7.26 -15.74
N TRP A 182 -10.24 -7.22 -14.73
CA TRP A 182 -11.60 -7.76 -14.82
C TRP A 182 -12.64 -6.97 -14.01
#